data_AF-A0AAE2A5Z4-F1
#
_entry.id   AF-A0AAE2A5Z4-F1
#
_cell.length_a   1.000
_cell.length_b   1.000
_cell.length_c   1.000
_cell.angle_alpha   90.00
_cell.angle_beta   90.00
_cell.angle_gamma   90.00
#
_symmetry.space_group_name_H-M   'P 1'
#
loop_
_entity.id
_entity.type
_entity.pdbx_description
1 polymer ?
#
loop_
_entity_poly.entity_id
_entity_poly.type
_entity_poly.pdbx_seq_one_letter_code
_entity_poly.pdbx_strand_id
1 'polypeptide(L)'
;MVLPQGPAEDTPIVYITNPTHLIHNYSSLERVLASDLLQQPRGAIRVPPAGHWEIDPTLPFLQPLAGYVAVHFPELSATCLQQVAKRQFELANGSDRITGTGLTLLRQTFNDWKAGNTYPRAELADPLLMLPSMITLEPVNARFMALPLPDGEGSLQRLDFDPNRFKLEWSHFMPSQSGQDLKRFTAALLKRNGYNVFDISPSTSFPAVVFNRPGHDFLFFLSLHRIRGQKIHLPLNLDPKSWGVPLGEQVGTSAAQAVIQANAEKRVVWLRGGPQTLATYPQTFVIVRDEKSRL
;
A
#
# COMPACT_ATOMS: atom_id res chain seq x y z
N MET A 1 28.69 0.74 -16.86
CA MET A 1 27.70 1.53 -17.61
C MET A 1 26.95 2.42 -16.62
N VAL A 2 26.70 3.69 -16.95
CA VAL A 2 25.92 4.60 -16.09
C VAL A 2 24.43 4.37 -16.37
N LEU A 3 23.61 4.32 -15.33
CA LEU A 3 22.15 4.23 -15.47
C LEU A 3 21.56 5.57 -15.93
N PRO A 4 20.42 5.56 -16.65
CA PRO A 4 19.68 6.79 -16.94
C PRO A 4 19.34 7.52 -15.64
N GLN A 5 19.50 8.85 -15.60
CA GLN A 5 19.23 9.62 -14.38
C GLN A 5 17.74 9.62 -14.00
N GLY A 6 16.84 9.56 -14.98
CA GLY A 6 15.40 9.71 -14.75
C GLY A 6 14.97 11.18 -14.75
N PRO A 7 13.72 11.50 -14.37
CA PRO A 7 13.12 12.82 -14.59
C PRO A 7 13.63 13.95 -13.67
N ALA A 8 14.52 13.68 -12.71
CA ALA A 8 15.19 14.71 -11.91
C ALA A 8 16.66 14.80 -12.36
N GLU A 9 17.03 15.88 -13.06
CA GLU A 9 18.32 15.99 -13.75
C GLU A 9 19.51 16.39 -12.85
N ASP A 10 19.31 16.61 -11.54
CA ASP A 10 20.35 17.23 -10.69
C ASP A 10 20.59 16.49 -9.36
N THR A 11 20.66 15.15 -9.40
CA THR A 11 21.09 14.36 -8.24
C THR A 11 22.62 14.27 -8.16
N PRO A 12 23.25 14.55 -7.00
CA PRO A 12 24.72 14.49 -6.85
C PRO A 12 25.27 13.05 -6.89
N ILE A 13 24.39 12.06 -6.89
CA ILE A 13 24.72 10.63 -6.95
C ILE A 13 24.39 10.12 -8.35
N VAL A 14 25.36 9.48 -9.01
CA VAL A 14 25.14 8.73 -10.25
C VAL A 14 25.20 7.24 -9.95
N TYR A 15 24.38 6.43 -10.62
CA TYR A 15 24.42 4.97 -10.44
C TYR A 15 25.14 4.30 -11.60
N ILE A 16 26.06 3.40 -11.27
CA ILE A 16 26.79 2.58 -12.24
C ILE A 16 26.44 1.11 -12.06
N THR A 17 26.36 0.38 -13.18
CA THR A 17 26.16 -1.06 -13.21
C THR A 17 27.28 -1.74 -13.99
N ASN A 18 27.53 -3.00 -13.66
CA ASN A 18 28.42 -3.87 -14.42
C ASN A 18 27.82 -4.10 -15.83
N PRO A 19 28.53 -3.76 -16.92
CA PRO A 19 28.01 -3.94 -18.28
C PRO A 19 27.62 -5.38 -18.63
N THR A 20 28.20 -6.36 -17.95
CA THR A 20 27.93 -7.80 -18.17
C THR A 20 26.69 -8.29 -17.42
N HIS A 21 26.17 -7.51 -16.46
CA HIS A 21 24.96 -7.80 -15.70
C HIS A 21 23.87 -6.80 -16.08
N LEU A 22 22.97 -7.25 -16.95
CA LEU A 22 21.88 -6.45 -17.49
C LEU A 22 20.74 -6.31 -16.47
N ILE A 23 20.83 -5.25 -15.66
CA ILE A 23 19.79 -4.83 -14.71
C ILE A 23 19.01 -3.69 -15.35
N HIS A 24 17.75 -3.96 -15.71
CA HIS A 24 16.93 -3.02 -16.50
C HIS A 24 15.57 -2.73 -15.87
N ASN A 25 15.00 -3.67 -15.12
CA ASN A 25 13.65 -3.60 -14.58
C ASN A 25 13.58 -4.22 -13.17
N TYR A 26 12.42 -4.13 -12.55
CA TYR A 26 12.15 -4.71 -11.23
C TYR A 26 12.61 -6.17 -11.11
N SER A 27 12.17 -7.05 -12.02
CA SER A 27 12.48 -8.49 -11.92
C SER A 27 13.98 -8.79 -12.02
N SER A 28 14.73 -8.03 -12.83
CA SER A 28 16.18 -8.15 -12.93
C SER A 28 16.90 -7.66 -11.68
N LEU A 29 16.48 -6.52 -11.13
CA LEU A 29 17.03 -5.97 -9.89
C LEU A 29 16.77 -6.94 -8.74
N GLU A 30 15.53 -7.42 -8.62
CA GLU A 30 15.12 -8.23 -7.49
C GLU A 30 15.79 -9.60 -7.47
N ARG A 31 16.03 -10.19 -8.65
CA ARG A 31 16.85 -11.39 -8.77
C ARG A 31 18.29 -11.14 -8.31
N VAL A 32 18.91 -10.05 -8.76
CA VAL A 32 20.28 -9.71 -8.36
C VAL A 32 20.37 -9.47 -6.85
N LEU A 33 19.41 -8.75 -6.26
CA LEU A 33 19.36 -8.53 -4.81
C LEU A 33 19.19 -9.84 -4.02
N ALA A 34 18.54 -10.84 -4.61
CA ALA A 34 18.35 -12.14 -3.97
C ALA A 34 19.54 -13.11 -4.13
N SER A 35 20.22 -13.11 -5.28
CA SER A 35 21.23 -14.12 -5.62
C SER A 35 22.66 -13.62 -5.63
N ASP A 36 22.88 -12.35 -5.98
CA ASP A 36 24.21 -11.77 -6.15
C ASP A 36 24.22 -10.28 -5.77
N LEU A 37 24.04 -10.03 -4.48
CA LEU A 37 23.82 -8.70 -3.91
C LEU A 37 24.94 -7.70 -4.28
N LEU A 38 26.16 -8.17 -4.50
CA LEU A 38 27.32 -7.33 -4.84
C LEU A 38 27.29 -6.82 -6.28
N GLN A 39 26.50 -7.44 -7.17
CA GLN A 39 26.30 -6.98 -8.55
C GLN A 39 25.20 -5.93 -8.71
N GLN A 40 24.55 -5.50 -7.63
CA GLN A 40 23.56 -4.43 -7.70
C GLN A 40 24.19 -3.12 -8.19
N PRO A 41 23.41 -2.18 -8.77
CA PRO A 41 23.91 -0.88 -9.16
C PRO A 41 24.53 -0.15 -7.96
N ARG A 42 25.65 0.54 -8.17
CA ARG A 42 26.39 1.26 -7.14
C ARG A 42 26.28 2.76 -7.34
N GLY A 43 26.03 3.49 -6.25
CA GLY A 43 26.12 4.94 -6.26
C GLY A 43 27.57 5.39 -6.38
N ALA A 44 27.81 6.46 -7.11
CA ALA A 44 29.08 7.16 -7.19
C ALA A 44 28.82 8.67 -7.03
N ILE A 45 29.70 9.34 -6.30
CA ILE A 45 29.63 10.78 -6.04
C ILE A 45 30.90 11.46 -6.53
N ARG A 46 30.78 12.75 -6.82
CA ARG A 46 31.93 13.58 -7.18
C ARG A 46 32.46 14.27 -5.94
N VAL A 47 33.69 13.95 -5.54
CA VAL A 47 34.28 14.42 -4.27
C VAL A 47 35.04 15.75 -4.48
N PRO A 48 34.63 16.86 -3.83
CA PRO A 48 35.37 18.12 -3.86
C PRO A 48 36.70 18.03 -3.08
N PRO A 49 37.70 18.91 -3.35
CA PRO A 49 37.71 19.93 -4.39
C PRO A 49 38.20 19.41 -5.75
N ALA A 50 38.90 18.26 -5.78
CA ALA A 50 39.50 17.71 -6.99
C ALA A 50 38.45 17.21 -8.02
N GLY A 51 37.22 16.97 -7.58
CA GLY A 51 36.11 16.60 -8.45
C GLY A 51 36.28 15.23 -9.10
N HIS A 52 37.00 14.31 -8.45
CA HIS A 52 37.12 12.92 -8.89
C HIS A 52 35.89 12.12 -8.44
N TRP A 53 35.61 11.03 -9.16
CA TRP A 53 34.50 10.14 -8.85
C TRP A 53 34.93 9.06 -7.86
N GLU A 54 34.11 8.85 -6.84
CA GLU A 54 34.29 7.78 -5.86
C GLU A 54 33.00 6.96 -5.77
N ILE A 55 33.14 5.63 -5.69
CA ILE A 55 32.01 4.72 -5.51
C ILE A 55 31.66 4.69 -4.02
N ASP A 56 30.38 4.90 -3.69
CA ASP A 56 29.88 4.75 -2.32
C ASP A 56 30.19 3.32 -1.83
N PRO A 57 31.02 3.14 -0.78
CA PRO A 57 31.37 1.81 -0.28
C PRO A 57 30.15 1.05 0.26
N THR A 58 29.08 1.76 0.62
CA THR A 58 27.84 1.18 1.13
C THR A 58 26.99 0.65 -0.01
N LEU A 59 26.43 -0.55 0.17
CA LEU A 59 25.45 -1.09 -0.77
C LEU A 59 24.13 -0.31 -0.67
N PRO A 60 23.52 0.09 -1.80
CA PRO A 60 22.23 0.77 -1.78
C PRO A 60 21.11 -0.06 -1.13
N PHE A 61 21.11 -1.37 -1.34
CA PHE A 61 20.16 -2.30 -0.75
C PHE A 61 20.88 -3.51 -0.13
N LEU A 62 20.37 -3.97 1.00
CA LEU A 62 20.91 -5.13 1.75
C LEU A 62 20.05 -6.40 1.61
N GLN A 63 18.91 -6.30 0.92
CA GLN A 63 17.96 -7.38 0.69
C GLN A 63 17.09 -7.04 -0.54
N PRO A 64 16.32 -8.01 -1.07
CA PRO A 64 15.28 -7.74 -2.07
C PRO A 64 14.32 -6.63 -1.61
N LEU A 65 13.83 -5.81 -2.55
CA LEU A 65 12.87 -4.73 -2.31
C LEU A 65 11.63 -5.21 -1.55
N ALA A 66 11.08 -6.36 -1.92
CA ALA A 66 9.95 -6.97 -1.24
C ALA A 66 10.26 -7.36 0.23
N GLY A 67 11.54 -7.60 0.55
CA GLY A 67 12.00 -7.82 1.92
C GLY A 67 11.82 -6.58 2.80
N TYR A 68 12.08 -5.38 2.26
CA TYR A 68 11.82 -4.14 3.00
C TYR A 68 10.32 -3.94 3.26
N VAL A 69 9.47 -4.23 2.26
CA VAL A 69 8.02 -4.18 2.43
C VAL A 69 7.58 -5.16 3.52
N ALA A 70 8.12 -6.39 3.52
CA ALA A 70 7.75 -7.41 4.50
C ALA A 70 8.07 -7.02 5.95
N VAL A 71 9.12 -6.23 6.18
CA VAL A 71 9.46 -5.72 7.52
C VAL A 71 8.40 -4.74 8.03
N HIS A 72 7.90 -3.86 7.16
CA HIS A 72 6.96 -2.80 7.55
C HIS A 72 5.48 -3.19 7.42
N PHE A 73 5.16 -4.21 6.62
CA PHE A 73 3.80 -4.73 6.41
C PHE A 73 3.80 -6.25 6.57
N PRO A 74 4.07 -6.73 7.79
CA PRO A 74 4.40 -8.13 8.02
C PRO A 74 3.25 -9.09 7.76
N GLU A 75 2.01 -8.61 7.68
CA GLU A 75 0.80 -9.44 7.54
C GLU A 75 0.30 -9.56 6.09
N LEU A 76 0.94 -8.88 5.12
CA LEU A 76 0.61 -9.04 3.70
C LEU A 76 0.99 -10.42 3.17
N SER A 77 0.25 -10.91 2.18
CA SER A 77 0.55 -12.14 1.46
C SER A 77 1.86 -12.01 0.67
N ALA A 78 2.52 -13.14 0.41
CA ALA A 78 3.78 -13.15 -0.34
C ALA A 78 3.64 -12.51 -1.74
N THR A 79 2.55 -12.81 -2.46
CA THR A 79 2.24 -12.20 -3.76
C THR A 79 2.06 -10.68 -3.62
N CYS A 80 1.33 -10.23 -2.60
CA CYS A 80 1.08 -8.81 -2.38
C CYS A 80 2.35 -8.04 -2.06
N LEU A 81 3.26 -8.61 -1.25
CA LEU A 81 4.56 -8.00 -0.96
C LEU A 81 5.39 -7.73 -2.23
N GLN A 82 5.39 -8.68 -3.18
CA GLN A 82 6.07 -8.53 -4.47
C GLN A 82 5.39 -7.47 -5.35
N GLN A 83 4.06 -7.45 -5.39
CA GLN A 83 3.31 -6.45 -6.15
C GLN A 83 3.52 -5.03 -5.60
N VAL A 84 3.54 -4.87 -4.27
CA VAL A 84 3.83 -3.58 -3.60
C VAL A 84 5.24 -3.11 -3.94
N ALA A 85 6.25 -3.97 -3.78
CA ALA A 85 7.63 -3.61 -4.10
C ALA A 85 7.82 -3.23 -5.57
N LYS A 86 7.19 -3.97 -6.49
CA LYS A 86 7.18 -3.64 -7.92
C LYS A 86 6.51 -2.28 -8.18
N ARG A 87 5.35 -2.03 -7.57
CA ARG A 87 4.64 -0.75 -7.75
C ARG A 87 5.44 0.43 -7.19
N GLN A 88 6.08 0.25 -6.05
CA GLN A 88 6.98 1.23 -5.45
C GLN A 88 8.19 1.52 -6.37
N PHE A 89 8.78 0.48 -6.97
CA PHE A 89 9.84 0.63 -7.97
C PHE A 89 9.34 1.44 -9.17
N GLU A 90 8.17 1.13 -9.72
CA GLU A 90 7.60 1.86 -10.86
C GLU A 90 7.36 3.34 -10.54
N LEU A 91 6.80 3.64 -9.37
CA LEU A 91 6.54 5.00 -8.92
C LEU A 91 7.83 5.79 -8.71
N ALA A 92 8.87 5.16 -8.15
CA ALA A 92 10.16 5.81 -7.91
C ALA A 92 10.89 6.12 -9.24
N ASN A 93 10.79 5.24 -10.23
CA ASN A 93 11.45 5.41 -11.52
C ASN A 93 10.59 6.13 -12.57
N GLY A 94 9.30 6.30 -12.32
CA GLY A 94 8.33 6.81 -13.31
C GLY A 94 8.05 5.84 -14.48
N SER A 95 8.56 4.61 -14.43
CA SER A 95 8.42 3.58 -15.47
C SER A 95 8.78 2.19 -14.93
N ASP A 96 8.65 1.15 -15.75
CA ASP A 96 9.13 -0.20 -15.44
C ASP A 96 10.65 -0.36 -15.58
N ARG A 97 11.36 0.72 -15.92
CA ARG A 97 12.81 0.75 -16.12
C ARG A 97 13.54 1.40 -14.95
N ILE A 98 14.72 0.86 -14.64
CA ILE A 98 15.58 1.36 -13.57
C ILE A 98 16.27 2.68 -13.93
N THR A 99 16.33 3.61 -12.98
CA THR A 99 16.97 4.93 -13.10
C THR A 99 17.76 5.26 -11.83
N GLY A 100 18.77 6.13 -11.94
CA GLY A 100 19.56 6.59 -10.78
C GLY A 100 18.70 7.34 -9.75
N THR A 101 17.81 8.23 -10.21
CA THR A 101 16.85 8.92 -9.34
C THR A 101 15.94 7.94 -8.62
N GLY A 102 15.38 6.95 -9.33
CA GLY A 102 14.49 5.98 -8.71
C GLY A 102 15.16 5.11 -7.65
N LEU A 103 16.42 4.72 -7.86
CA LEU A 103 17.20 4.00 -6.83
C LEU A 103 17.48 4.87 -5.60
N THR A 104 17.76 6.16 -5.80
CA THR A 104 17.93 7.12 -4.70
C THR A 104 16.64 7.26 -3.91
N LEU A 105 15.50 7.41 -4.58
CA LEU A 105 14.18 7.53 -3.96
C LEU A 105 13.79 6.27 -3.17
N LEU A 106 14.06 5.08 -3.71
CA LEU A 106 13.82 3.82 -3.00
C LEU A 106 14.69 3.70 -1.75
N ARG A 107 16.00 3.98 -1.87
CA ARG A 107 16.93 3.97 -0.73
C ARG A 107 16.47 4.95 0.35
N GLN A 108 16.08 6.16 -0.04
CA GLN A 108 15.55 7.17 0.89
C GLN A 108 14.28 6.68 1.58
N THR A 109 13.32 6.14 0.83
CA THR A 109 12.05 5.62 1.37
C THR A 109 12.28 4.54 2.43
N PHE A 110 13.19 3.60 2.17
CA PHE A 110 13.50 2.53 3.14
C PHE A 110 14.24 3.04 4.38
N ASN A 111 15.12 4.04 4.21
CA ASN A 111 15.77 4.69 5.34
C ASN A 111 14.76 5.46 6.21
N ASP A 112 13.81 6.15 5.58
CA ASP A 112 12.76 6.88 6.29
C ASP A 112 11.82 5.94 7.05
N TRP A 113 11.46 4.80 6.45
CA TRP A 113 10.73 3.74 7.14
C TRP A 113 11.47 3.24 8.39
N LYS A 114 12.79 3.02 8.29
CA LYS A 114 13.62 2.57 9.41
C LYS A 114 13.76 3.64 10.50
N ALA A 115 13.88 4.90 10.11
CA ALA A 115 14.06 6.03 11.03
C ALA A 115 12.74 6.53 11.64
N GLY A 116 11.59 6.21 11.05
CA GLY A 116 10.29 6.76 11.44
C GLY A 116 10.13 8.23 11.06
N ASN A 117 10.80 8.66 9.98
CA ASN A 117 10.76 10.04 9.49
C ASN A 117 9.41 10.37 8.81
N THR A 118 9.20 11.66 8.55
CA THR A 118 8.19 12.10 7.58
C THR A 118 8.50 11.54 6.19
N TYR A 119 7.47 11.27 5.40
CA TYR A 119 7.54 10.74 4.05
C TYR A 119 7.12 11.83 3.04
N PRO A 120 8.07 12.58 2.45
CA PRO A 120 7.76 13.62 1.47
C PRO A 120 7.03 13.07 0.24
N ARG A 121 7.23 11.78 -0.06
CA ARG A 121 6.59 11.02 -1.14
C ARG A 121 5.74 9.90 -0.52
N ALA A 122 4.63 10.27 0.11
CA ALA A 122 3.76 9.34 0.81
C ALA A 122 3.29 8.18 -0.10
N GLU A 123 3.08 8.45 -1.39
CA GLU A 123 2.72 7.45 -2.39
C GLU A 123 3.81 6.39 -2.65
N LEU A 124 5.06 6.66 -2.26
CA LEU A 124 6.15 5.67 -2.24
C LEU A 124 6.22 4.92 -0.91
N ALA A 125 5.72 5.50 0.18
CA ALA A 125 5.89 4.94 1.52
C ALA A 125 4.69 4.12 2.01
N ASP A 126 3.49 4.34 1.46
CA ASP A 126 2.26 3.69 1.91
C ASP A 126 1.57 2.86 0.80
N PRO A 127 1.48 1.52 0.95
CA PRO A 127 0.83 0.65 -0.02
C PRO A 127 -0.62 0.98 -0.32
N LEU A 128 -1.37 1.59 0.61
CA LEU A 128 -2.75 2.01 0.36
C LEU A 128 -2.82 3.19 -0.60
N LEU A 129 -1.79 4.05 -0.63
CA LEU A 129 -1.67 5.16 -1.58
C LEU A 129 -1.22 4.68 -2.96
N MET A 130 -0.54 3.53 -3.05
CA MET A 130 -0.11 2.90 -4.30
C MET A 130 -1.24 2.23 -5.08
N LEU A 131 -2.37 1.94 -4.42
CA LEU A 131 -3.51 1.26 -5.04
C LEU A 131 -4.15 2.14 -6.13
N PRO A 132 -4.49 1.54 -7.30
CA PRO A 132 -5.33 2.21 -8.30
C PRO A 132 -6.77 2.31 -7.77
N SER A 133 -7.45 3.38 -8.16
CA SER A 133 -8.87 3.57 -7.84
C SER A 133 -9.73 2.61 -8.67
N MET A 134 -10.61 1.86 -8.01
CA MET A 134 -11.57 0.97 -8.67
C MET A 134 -12.90 1.67 -8.93
N ILE A 135 -13.52 1.30 -10.05
CA ILE A 135 -14.82 1.80 -10.47
C ILE A 135 -15.93 0.94 -9.86
N THR A 136 -16.96 1.61 -9.34
CA THR A 136 -18.21 0.95 -8.95
C THR A 136 -19.10 0.75 -10.18
N LEU A 137 -19.54 -0.48 -10.43
CA LEU A 137 -20.46 -0.85 -11.49
C LEU A 137 -21.91 -0.79 -10.98
N GLU A 138 -22.80 -0.19 -11.77
CA GLU A 138 -24.20 0.11 -11.39
C GLU A 138 -25.20 -0.36 -12.48
N PRO A 139 -25.31 -1.67 -12.78
CA PRO A 139 -26.39 -2.18 -13.63
C PRO A 139 -27.78 -1.97 -13.00
N VAL A 140 -28.84 -2.07 -13.82
CA VAL A 140 -30.24 -1.72 -13.52
C VAL A 140 -30.74 -2.15 -12.12
N ASN A 141 -30.33 -3.32 -11.61
CA ASN A 141 -30.77 -3.87 -10.32
C ASN A 141 -29.61 -4.34 -9.42
N ALA A 142 -28.38 -3.88 -9.65
CA ALA A 142 -27.26 -4.21 -8.77
C ALA A 142 -26.24 -3.07 -8.71
N ARG A 143 -25.62 -2.90 -7.55
CA ARG A 143 -24.48 -2.02 -7.38
C ARG A 143 -23.34 -2.82 -6.79
N PHE A 144 -22.21 -2.92 -7.48
CA PHE A 144 -21.09 -3.69 -6.98
C PHE A 144 -19.74 -3.18 -7.49
N MET A 145 -18.68 -3.47 -6.74
CA MET A 145 -17.31 -3.31 -7.19
C MET A 145 -16.73 -4.69 -7.50
N ALA A 146 -16.21 -4.87 -8.72
CA ALA A 146 -15.53 -6.09 -9.11
C ALA A 146 -14.12 -6.10 -8.52
N LEU A 147 -13.75 -7.21 -7.89
CA LEU A 147 -12.42 -7.40 -7.31
C LEU A 147 -11.56 -8.24 -8.25
N PRO A 148 -10.31 -7.82 -8.54
CA PRO A 148 -9.37 -8.64 -9.27
C PRO A 148 -8.98 -9.86 -8.43
N LEU A 149 -8.46 -10.89 -9.10
CA LEU A 149 -7.89 -12.07 -8.44
C LEU A 149 -6.59 -11.71 -7.71
N PRO A 150 -6.26 -12.39 -6.59
CA PRO A 150 -5.04 -12.11 -5.81
C PRO A 150 -3.74 -12.23 -6.63
N ASP A 151 -3.67 -13.18 -7.56
CA ASP A 151 -2.49 -13.42 -8.39
C ASP A 151 -2.57 -12.75 -9.78
N GLY A 152 -3.40 -11.70 -9.94
CA GLY A 152 -3.56 -11.01 -11.22
C GLY A 152 -2.26 -10.38 -11.76
N GLU A 153 -2.09 -10.41 -13.09
CA GLU A 153 -1.05 -9.88 -14.03
C GLU A 153 0.21 -9.13 -13.49
N GLY A 154 0.71 -9.50 -12.31
CA GLY A 154 1.89 -8.90 -11.69
C GLY A 154 1.79 -7.41 -11.37
N SER A 155 0.60 -6.80 -11.30
CA SER A 155 0.42 -5.39 -10.91
C SER A 155 -0.35 -5.27 -9.59
N LEU A 156 -0.03 -4.26 -8.79
CA LEU A 156 -0.72 -4.01 -7.54
C LEU A 156 -2.12 -3.46 -7.81
N GLN A 157 -3.14 -4.26 -7.53
CA GLN A 157 -4.54 -3.85 -7.66
C GLN A 157 -5.28 -3.85 -6.31
N ARG A 158 -4.83 -4.66 -5.36
CA ARG A 158 -5.45 -4.83 -4.04
C ARG A 158 -4.37 -5.20 -3.02
N LEU A 159 -4.64 -4.96 -1.75
CA LEU A 159 -3.84 -5.53 -0.67
C LEU A 159 -4.51 -6.81 -0.16
N ASP A 160 -3.72 -7.85 -0.03
CA ASP A 160 -4.13 -9.14 0.53
C ASP A 160 -3.36 -9.41 1.80
N PHE A 161 -4.07 -9.61 2.90
CA PHE A 161 -3.50 -9.98 4.19
C PHE A 161 -3.69 -11.48 4.41
N ASP A 162 -2.59 -12.19 4.66
CA ASP A 162 -2.57 -13.64 4.77
C ASP A 162 -2.95 -14.09 6.19
N PRO A 163 -4.09 -14.76 6.39
CA PRO A 163 -4.53 -15.23 7.70
C PRO A 163 -3.54 -16.15 8.41
N ASN A 164 -2.61 -16.78 7.69
CA ASN A 164 -1.56 -17.57 8.32
C ASN A 164 -0.61 -16.75 9.19
N ARG A 165 -0.58 -15.43 9.01
CA ARG A 165 0.27 -14.49 9.75
C ARG A 165 -0.39 -13.97 11.03
N PHE A 166 -1.70 -14.18 11.20
CA PHE A 166 -2.52 -13.77 12.34
C PHE A 166 -3.61 -14.82 12.64
N LYS A 167 -3.21 -16.10 12.71
CA LYS A 167 -4.12 -17.27 12.76
C LYS A 167 -5.09 -17.22 13.93
N LEU A 168 -4.63 -16.79 15.11
CA LEU A 168 -5.43 -16.77 16.33
C LEU A 168 -6.55 -15.74 16.24
N GLU A 169 -6.20 -14.51 15.82
CA GLU A 169 -7.14 -13.43 15.63
C GLU A 169 -8.16 -13.77 14.53
N TRP A 170 -7.69 -14.40 13.45
CA TRP A 170 -8.56 -14.84 12.36
C TRP A 170 -9.56 -15.90 12.80
N SER A 171 -9.10 -16.95 13.51
CA SER A 171 -9.97 -18.04 13.95
C SER A 171 -11.02 -17.60 14.96
N HIS A 172 -10.70 -16.62 15.82
CA HIS A 172 -11.66 -16.02 16.76
C HIS A 172 -12.68 -15.11 16.06
N PHE A 173 -12.26 -14.38 15.03
CA PHE A 173 -13.12 -13.42 14.32
C PHE A 173 -14.11 -14.10 13.36
N MET A 174 -13.65 -15.10 12.61
CA MET A 174 -14.40 -15.71 11.50
C MET A 174 -15.76 -16.35 11.85
N PRO A 175 -16.01 -16.89 13.05
CA PRO A 175 -17.32 -17.46 13.41
C PRO A 175 -18.44 -16.43 13.56
N SER A 176 -18.15 -15.26 14.17
CA SER A 176 -19.15 -14.21 14.40
C SER A 176 -19.30 -13.32 13.16
N GLN A 177 -18.17 -12.79 12.69
CA GLN A 177 -18.10 -11.73 11.68
C GLN A 177 -19.10 -10.59 11.92
N SER A 178 -19.56 -10.31 13.14
CA SER A 178 -20.50 -9.21 13.41
C SER A 178 -19.93 -7.85 12.95
N GLY A 179 -20.77 -6.83 12.76
CA GLY A 179 -20.28 -5.50 12.37
C GLY A 179 -19.25 -4.95 13.38
N GLN A 180 -19.47 -5.18 14.67
CA GLN A 180 -18.56 -4.78 15.74
C GLN A 180 -17.26 -5.58 15.73
N ASP A 181 -17.34 -6.90 15.54
CA ASP A 181 -16.15 -7.76 15.51
C ASP A 181 -15.31 -7.50 14.27
N LEU A 182 -15.94 -7.19 13.13
CA LEU A 182 -15.26 -6.78 11.91
C LEU A 182 -14.48 -5.48 12.12
N LYS A 183 -15.08 -4.46 12.75
CA LYS A 183 -14.36 -3.22 13.09
C LYS A 183 -13.19 -3.49 14.05
N ARG A 184 -13.41 -4.26 15.12
CA ARG A 184 -12.37 -4.58 16.12
C ARG A 184 -11.20 -5.35 15.51
N PHE A 185 -11.50 -6.40 14.74
CA PHE A 185 -10.50 -7.19 14.03
C PHE A 185 -9.69 -6.31 13.08
N THR A 186 -10.35 -5.51 12.23
CA THR A 186 -9.65 -4.65 11.27
C THR A 186 -8.82 -3.58 11.96
N ALA A 187 -9.32 -2.97 13.04
CA ALA A 187 -8.53 -2.00 13.79
C ALA A 187 -7.26 -2.61 14.38
N ALA A 188 -7.33 -3.83 14.90
CA ALA A 188 -6.17 -4.55 15.42
C ALA A 188 -5.18 -4.92 14.29
N LEU A 189 -5.68 -5.42 13.15
CA LEU A 189 -4.88 -5.69 11.94
C LEU A 189 -4.13 -4.43 11.48
N LEU A 190 -4.82 -3.31 11.32
CA LEU A 190 -4.21 -2.04 10.90
C LEU A 190 -3.15 -1.55 11.91
N LYS A 191 -3.42 -1.62 13.21
CA LYS A 191 -2.42 -1.24 14.24
C LYS A 191 -1.14 -2.07 14.16
N ARG A 192 -1.23 -3.38 13.92
CA ARG A 192 -0.05 -4.26 13.76
C ARG A 192 0.74 -3.99 12.47
N ASN A 193 0.13 -3.34 11.48
CA ASN A 193 0.79 -2.88 10.26
C ASN A 193 1.17 -1.38 10.30
N GLY A 194 1.25 -0.79 11.51
CA GLY A 194 1.81 0.55 11.72
C GLY A 194 0.84 1.72 11.52
N TYR A 195 -0.46 1.47 11.45
CA TYR A 195 -1.48 2.53 11.34
C TYR A 195 -2.03 2.94 12.71
N ASN A 196 -2.36 4.23 12.86
CA ASN A 196 -3.13 4.71 14.00
C ASN A 196 -4.61 4.71 13.63
N VAL A 197 -5.41 3.95 14.37
CA VAL A 197 -6.86 3.82 14.13
C VAL A 197 -7.61 4.64 15.17
N PHE A 198 -8.56 5.46 14.72
CA PHE A 198 -9.46 6.20 15.59
C PHE A 198 -10.35 5.24 16.41
N ASP A 199 -10.96 5.75 17.48
CA ASP A 199 -11.87 4.97 18.29
C ASP A 199 -13.05 4.45 17.47
N ILE A 200 -13.39 3.19 17.70
CA ILE A 200 -14.40 2.47 16.93
C ILE A 200 -15.79 2.87 17.44
N SER A 201 -16.64 3.39 16.54
CA SER A 201 -18.05 3.60 16.86
C SER A 201 -18.79 2.27 17.16
N PRO A 202 -19.69 2.24 18.16
CA PRO A 202 -20.51 1.08 18.50
C PRO A 202 -21.58 0.74 17.44
N SER A 203 -21.84 1.62 16.48
CA SER A 203 -22.84 1.39 15.43
C SER A 203 -22.45 0.21 14.54
N THR A 204 -23.34 -0.76 14.38
CA THR A 204 -23.10 -1.93 13.51
C THR A 204 -23.73 -1.80 12.13
N SER A 205 -24.58 -0.78 11.90
CA SER A 205 -25.33 -0.58 10.66
C SER A 205 -24.44 -0.26 9.47
N PHE A 206 -23.29 0.37 9.71
CA PHE A 206 -22.27 0.64 8.71
C PHE A 206 -20.89 0.36 9.30
N PRO A 207 -20.34 -0.86 9.13
CA PRO A 207 -19.04 -1.18 9.66
C PRO A 207 -17.96 -0.44 8.87
N ALA A 208 -17.38 0.59 9.48
CA ALA A 208 -16.25 1.34 8.93
C ALA A 208 -15.24 1.69 10.01
N VAL A 209 -14.00 1.90 9.59
CA VAL A 209 -12.89 2.37 10.43
C VAL A 209 -12.18 3.51 9.74
N VAL A 210 -11.71 4.47 10.53
CA VAL A 210 -10.92 5.61 10.08
C VAL A 210 -9.55 5.53 10.72
N PHE A 211 -8.51 5.77 9.94
CA PHE A 211 -7.14 5.63 10.40
C PHE A 211 -6.19 6.50 9.59
N ASN A 212 -5.00 6.73 10.13
CA ASN A 212 -3.89 7.38 9.44
C ASN A 212 -2.61 6.58 9.68
N ARG A 213 -1.52 7.07 9.14
CA ARG A 213 -0.19 6.54 9.41
C ARG A 213 0.77 7.66 9.80
N PRO A 214 1.64 7.44 10.80
CA PRO A 214 2.75 8.35 11.04
C PRO A 214 3.59 8.56 9.78
N GLY A 215 4.06 9.79 9.58
CA GLY A 215 4.96 10.16 8.49
C GLY A 215 4.28 10.84 7.30
N HIS A 216 2.96 10.77 7.16
CA HIS A 216 2.21 11.58 6.19
C HIS A 216 0.82 11.97 6.73
N ASP A 217 0.14 12.86 6.04
CA ASP A 217 -1.11 13.48 6.47
C ASP A 217 -2.38 12.89 5.81
N PHE A 218 -2.25 11.91 4.92
CA PHE A 218 -3.42 11.20 4.37
C PHE A 218 -4.24 10.51 5.46
N LEU A 219 -5.56 10.61 5.33
CA LEU A 219 -6.53 9.93 6.18
C LEU A 219 -7.26 8.86 5.37
N PHE A 220 -7.34 7.65 5.91
CA PHE A 220 -8.00 6.53 5.26
C PHE A 220 -9.37 6.30 5.86
N PHE A 221 -10.38 6.15 4.99
CA PHE A 221 -11.71 5.72 5.37
C PHE A 221 -11.97 4.35 4.76
N LEU A 222 -12.07 3.30 5.59
CA LEU A 222 -12.28 1.93 5.13
C LEU A 222 -13.68 1.46 5.50
N SER A 223 -14.52 1.30 4.48
CA SER A 223 -15.80 0.60 4.62
C SER A 223 -15.61 -0.91 4.56
N LEU A 224 -16.23 -1.63 5.48
CA LEU A 224 -16.01 -3.05 5.71
C LEU A 224 -17.16 -3.89 5.16
N HIS A 225 -16.82 -4.97 4.46
CA HIS A 225 -17.76 -5.82 3.74
C HIS A 225 -17.44 -7.28 3.99
N ARG A 226 -18.46 -8.15 3.96
CA ARG A 226 -18.25 -9.61 3.93
C ARG A 226 -18.28 -10.03 2.46
N ILE A 227 -17.16 -10.51 1.95
CA ILE A 227 -16.95 -10.66 0.51
C ILE A 227 -17.00 -12.16 0.16
N ARG A 228 -17.98 -12.53 -0.66
CA ARG A 228 -18.08 -13.88 -1.23
C ARG A 228 -17.85 -13.78 -2.73
N GLY A 229 -16.85 -14.49 -3.25
CA GLY A 229 -16.47 -14.36 -4.65
C GLY A 229 -15.68 -13.06 -4.92
N GLN A 230 -15.84 -12.52 -6.13
CA GLN A 230 -15.07 -11.39 -6.66
C GLN A 230 -15.89 -10.08 -6.68
N LYS A 231 -16.88 -9.93 -5.81
CA LYS A 231 -17.77 -8.76 -5.82
C LYS A 231 -17.99 -8.22 -4.42
N ILE A 232 -17.80 -6.92 -4.26
CA ILE A 232 -18.30 -6.17 -3.10
C ILE A 232 -19.68 -5.64 -3.48
N HIS A 233 -20.73 -6.23 -2.91
CA HIS A 233 -22.10 -5.75 -3.11
C HIS A 233 -22.34 -4.49 -2.31
N LEU A 234 -22.91 -3.49 -2.97
CA LEU A 234 -23.25 -2.20 -2.39
C LEU A 234 -24.77 -2.06 -2.33
N PRO A 235 -25.33 -1.52 -1.24
CA PRO A 235 -26.76 -1.21 -1.17
C PRO A 235 -27.23 -0.30 -2.32
N LEU A 236 -28.38 -0.68 -2.90
CA LEU A 236 -29.02 0.00 -4.04
C LEU A 236 -29.73 1.30 -3.64
N ASN A 237 -30.32 1.33 -2.44
CA ASN A 237 -31.25 2.38 -2.00
C ASN A 237 -30.62 3.43 -1.09
N LEU A 238 -29.31 3.38 -0.89
CA LEU A 238 -28.59 4.32 -0.02
C LEU A 238 -27.89 5.35 -0.90
N ASP A 239 -28.23 6.62 -0.69
CA ASP A 239 -27.51 7.74 -1.27
C ASP A 239 -26.02 7.55 -0.94
N PRO A 240 -25.12 7.54 -1.93
CA PRO A 240 -23.70 7.38 -1.69
C PRO A 240 -23.12 8.40 -0.70
N LYS A 241 -23.75 9.56 -0.49
CA LYS A 241 -23.32 10.57 0.51
C LYS A 241 -23.95 10.39 1.89
N SER A 242 -25.12 9.74 1.95
CA SER A 242 -25.84 9.49 3.19
C SER A 242 -26.29 8.03 3.22
N TRP A 243 -25.48 7.18 3.86
CA TRP A 243 -25.82 5.77 4.12
C TRP A 243 -27.03 5.60 5.08
N GLY A 244 -27.94 6.59 5.13
CA GLY A 244 -29.05 6.68 6.07
C GLY A 244 -28.63 6.94 7.52
N VAL A 245 -27.32 7.06 7.79
CA VAL A 245 -26.73 7.20 9.12
C VAL A 245 -25.74 8.36 9.11
N PRO A 246 -25.80 9.32 10.06
CA PRO A 246 -24.83 10.41 10.15
C PRO A 246 -23.38 9.90 10.27
N LEU A 247 -22.42 10.61 9.67
CA LEU A 247 -21.00 10.21 9.71
C LEU A 247 -20.48 10.00 11.14
N GLY A 248 -20.89 10.87 12.08
CA GLY A 248 -20.56 10.75 13.50
C GLY A 248 -21.04 9.43 14.12
N GLU A 249 -22.18 8.89 13.69
CA GLU A 249 -22.66 7.58 14.14
C GLU A 249 -21.91 6.43 13.48
N GLN A 250 -21.49 6.58 12.22
CA GLN A 250 -20.75 5.53 11.50
C GLN A 250 -19.36 5.26 12.10
N VAL A 251 -18.61 6.34 12.34
CA VAL A 251 -17.18 6.27 12.69
C VAL A 251 -16.83 6.94 14.03
N GLY A 252 -17.78 7.57 14.70
CA GLY A 252 -17.56 8.32 15.93
C GLY A 252 -17.27 9.80 15.64
N THR A 253 -17.57 10.67 16.61
CA THR A 253 -17.50 12.13 16.44
C THR A 253 -16.09 12.62 16.09
N SER A 254 -15.06 12.14 16.79
CA SER A 254 -13.67 12.54 16.55
C SER A 254 -13.19 12.13 15.15
N ALA A 255 -13.45 10.88 14.75
CA ALA A 255 -13.13 10.40 13.41
C ALA A 255 -13.90 11.19 12.34
N ALA A 256 -15.20 11.44 12.54
CA ALA A 256 -16.03 12.18 11.60
C ALA A 256 -15.49 13.60 11.36
N GLN A 257 -15.09 14.32 12.41
CA GLN A 257 -14.47 15.64 12.28
C GLN A 257 -13.17 15.59 11.49
N ALA A 258 -12.29 14.62 11.79
CA ALA A 258 -11.04 14.44 11.07
C ALA A 258 -11.28 14.14 9.58
N VAL A 259 -12.28 13.32 9.25
CA VAL A 259 -12.62 13.00 7.85
C VAL A 259 -13.17 14.23 7.14
N ILE A 260 -14.05 15.01 7.77
CA ILE A 260 -14.58 16.25 7.18
C ILE A 260 -13.45 17.23 6.86
N GLN A 261 -12.53 17.44 7.79
CA GLN A 261 -11.38 18.33 7.60
C GLN A 261 -10.46 17.83 6.48
N ALA A 262 -10.03 16.56 6.55
CA ALA A 262 -9.14 15.99 5.53
C ALA A 262 -9.81 15.96 4.14
N ASN A 263 -11.14 15.81 4.07
CA ASN A 263 -11.87 15.80 2.80
C ASN A 263 -11.89 17.19 2.15
N ALA A 264 -12.04 18.25 2.95
CA ALA A 264 -11.94 19.63 2.46
C ALA A 264 -10.56 19.91 1.81
N GLU A 265 -9.51 19.26 2.32
CA GLU A 265 -8.15 19.36 1.82
C GLU A 265 -7.80 18.28 0.76
N LYS A 266 -8.76 17.44 0.35
CA LYS A 266 -8.57 16.32 -0.60
C LYS A 266 -7.52 15.28 -0.15
N ARG A 267 -7.35 15.11 1.16
CA ARG A 267 -6.42 14.15 1.78
C ARG A 267 -7.09 12.85 2.25
N VAL A 268 -8.39 12.67 2.00
CA VAL A 268 -9.09 11.41 2.32
C VAL A 268 -8.92 10.40 1.19
N VAL A 269 -8.50 9.19 1.56
CA VAL A 269 -8.44 8.04 0.67
C VAL A 269 -9.54 7.06 1.04
N TRP A 270 -10.42 6.83 0.08
CA TRP A 270 -11.59 5.97 0.23
C TRP A 270 -11.21 4.53 -0.09
N LEU A 271 -11.51 3.64 0.86
CA LEU A 271 -11.16 2.23 0.78
C LEU A 271 -12.39 1.35 1.04
N ARG A 272 -12.35 0.16 0.44
CA ARG A 272 -13.28 -0.93 0.73
C ARG A 272 -12.47 -2.17 1.04
N GLY A 273 -12.95 -2.97 1.97
CA GLY A 273 -12.25 -4.20 2.30
C GLY A 273 -13.02 -5.09 3.25
N GLY A 274 -12.40 -6.20 3.62
CA GLY A 274 -13.01 -7.18 4.53
C GLY A 274 -12.57 -8.61 4.25
N PRO A 275 -13.08 -9.59 5.02
CA PRO A 275 -12.82 -10.99 4.76
C PRO A 275 -13.39 -11.40 3.40
N GLN A 276 -12.56 -12.02 2.58
CA GLN A 276 -12.92 -12.58 1.29
C GLN A 276 -12.76 -14.10 1.29
N THR A 277 -13.81 -14.77 0.82
CA THR A 277 -13.78 -16.21 0.50
C THR A 277 -13.94 -16.38 -1.01
N LEU A 278 -12.98 -17.06 -1.63
CA LEU A 278 -12.95 -17.46 -3.04
C LEU A 278 -12.89 -18.99 -3.11
N ALA A 279 -13.55 -19.60 -4.09
CA ALA A 279 -13.68 -21.06 -4.16
C ALA A 279 -12.33 -21.80 -4.31
N THR A 280 -11.37 -21.20 -5.01
CA THR A 280 -10.08 -21.82 -5.37
C THR A 280 -8.87 -21.17 -4.71
N TYR A 281 -9.08 -20.22 -3.79
CA TYR A 281 -8.00 -19.48 -3.12
C TYR A 281 -8.13 -19.58 -1.61
N PRO A 282 -7.02 -19.51 -0.86
CA PRO A 282 -7.06 -19.31 0.57
C PRO A 282 -7.91 -18.08 0.93
N GLN A 283 -8.57 -18.15 2.09
CA GLN A 283 -9.25 -16.98 2.64
C GLN A 283 -8.22 -15.86 2.89
N THR A 284 -8.65 -14.62 2.71
CA THR A 284 -7.81 -13.43 2.84
C THR A 284 -8.63 -12.29 3.44
N PHE A 285 -7.97 -11.32 4.05
CA PHE A 285 -8.58 -10.02 4.25
C PHE A 285 -8.08 -9.11 3.13
N VAL A 286 -8.99 -8.55 2.33
CA VAL A 286 -8.65 -7.76 1.14
C VAL A 286 -8.96 -6.29 1.37
N ILE A 287 -8.12 -5.39 0.86
CA ILE A 287 -8.37 -3.93 0.80
C ILE A 287 -8.15 -3.43 -0.64
N VAL A 288 -9.09 -2.61 -1.13
CA VAL A 288 -9.03 -1.93 -2.42
C VAL A 288 -9.37 -0.46 -2.28
N ARG A 289 -8.88 0.37 -3.22
CA ARG A 289 -9.19 1.80 -3.28
C ARG A 289 -10.44 2.05 -4.12
N ASP A 290 -11.32 2.91 -3.63
CA ASP A 290 -12.53 3.35 -4.34
C ASP A 290 -12.31 4.75 -4.93
N GLU A 291 -12.71 4.93 -6.18
CA GLU A 291 -12.67 6.22 -6.85
C GLU A 291 -13.72 7.21 -6.32
N LYS A 292 -14.89 6.70 -5.92
CA LYS A 292 -16.01 7.58 -5.56
C LYS A 292 -15.83 8.10 -4.13
N SER A 293 -15.50 9.39 -4.03
CA SER A 293 -15.57 10.17 -2.79
C SER A 293 -17.00 10.17 -2.23
N ARG A 294 -17.14 9.98 -0.92
CA ARG A 294 -18.44 9.83 -0.25
C ARG A 294 -18.50 10.61 1.06
N LEU A 295 -18.42 11.94 0.94
CA LEU A 295 -18.95 12.93 1.89
C LEU A 295 -19.78 13.97 1.14
#